data_AF-A0A6J7GPT2-F1
#
_entry.id   AF-A0A6J7GPT2-F1
#
_cell.length_a   1.000
_cell.length_b   1.000
_cell.length_c   1.000
_cell.angle_alpha   90.00
_cell.angle_beta   90.00
_cell.angle_gamma   90.00
#
_symmetry.space_group_name_H-M   'P 1'
#
loop_
_entity.id
_entity.type
_entity.pdbx_description
1 polymer ?
#
loop_
_entity_poly.entity_id
_entity_poly.type
_entity_poly.pdbx_seq_one_letter_code
_entity_poly.pdbx_strand_id
1 'polypeptide(L)'
;MMIAGDPMATEAQPTSVVAWSCGSGGMREELPPSCPDDRGLRIDITFPDCWDGKNLDVSGHRTHMHYSSNGKCPSSHPVSVPQLIFAVAYPVHGDASQLQLASGGLKTGHADFVNAWDQEKLEEEVTLCIGRDIVCGVTSGRISG
;
A
#
# COMPACT_ATOMS: atom_id res chain seq x y z
N MET A 1 -10.15 -10.09 3.58
CA MET A 1 -10.01 -8.61 3.57
C MET A 1 -8.62 -8.30 4.11
N MET A 2 -7.94 -7.25 3.64
CA MET A 2 -6.64 -6.85 4.20
C MET A 2 -6.71 -5.48 4.85
N ILE A 3 -5.99 -5.30 5.96
CA ILE A 3 -5.79 -3.99 6.60
C ILE A 3 -4.28 -3.70 6.65
N ALA A 4 -3.92 -2.48 6.28
CA ALA A 4 -2.57 -1.95 6.40
C ALA A 4 -2.58 -0.70 7.30
N GLY A 5 -1.51 -0.52 8.06
CA GLY A 5 -1.40 0.52 9.07
C GLY A 5 -2.29 0.32 10.31
N ASP A 6 -2.37 1.36 11.13
CA ASP A 6 -3.10 1.37 12.40
C ASP A 6 -3.86 2.69 12.62
N PRO A 7 -5.21 2.68 12.64
CA PRO A 7 -6.03 3.85 12.93
C PRO A 7 -5.84 4.40 14.36
N MET A 8 -5.29 3.62 15.27
CA MET A 8 -5.13 3.96 16.68
C MET A 8 -3.66 4.26 17.06
N ALA A 9 -2.78 4.39 16.07
CA ALA A 9 -1.35 4.59 16.29
C ALA A 9 -1.07 5.86 17.12
N THR A 10 -0.36 5.69 18.24
CA THR A 10 0.13 6.79 19.08
C THR A 10 1.59 7.17 18.75
N GLU A 11 2.31 6.26 18.11
CA GLU A 11 3.71 6.40 17.70
C GLU A 11 3.85 6.30 16.17
N ALA A 12 5.04 6.64 15.67
CA ALA A 12 5.31 6.51 14.25
C ALA A 12 5.25 5.04 13.85
N GLN A 13 4.59 4.76 12.73
CA GLN A 13 4.56 3.43 12.13
C GLN A 13 5.80 3.25 11.24
N PRO A 14 6.25 2.01 10.95
CA PRO A 14 7.34 1.80 10.02
C PRO A 14 7.05 2.48 8.68
N THR A 15 8.01 3.25 8.17
CA THR A 15 7.84 3.96 6.89
C THR A 15 7.68 3.00 5.71
N SER A 16 8.06 1.73 5.84
CA SER A 16 7.73 0.68 4.87
C SER A 16 6.23 0.40 4.76
N VAL A 17 5.45 0.67 5.81
CA VAL A 17 3.99 0.48 5.88
C VAL A 17 3.24 1.78 5.61
N VAL A 18 3.53 2.84 6.37
CA VAL A 18 2.89 4.15 6.23
C VAL A 18 3.96 5.21 6.04
N ALA A 19 3.94 5.91 4.90
CA ALA A 19 4.91 6.94 4.60
C ALA A 19 4.25 8.21 4.07
N TRP A 20 4.79 9.34 4.51
CA TRP A 20 4.50 10.64 3.94
C TRP A 20 5.60 11.08 2.97
N SER A 21 5.23 11.86 1.95
CA SER A 21 6.16 12.38 0.95
C SER A 21 5.58 13.62 0.24
N CYS A 22 6.38 14.26 -0.61
CA CYS A 22 5.90 15.29 -1.54
C CYS A 22 5.94 14.75 -2.98
N GLY A 23 4.77 14.66 -3.62
CA GLY A 23 4.60 14.10 -4.95
C GLY A 23 4.90 12.60 -5.01
N SER A 24 5.01 12.06 -6.23
CA SER A 24 5.48 10.69 -6.44
C SER A 24 7.01 10.62 -6.38
N GLY A 25 7.57 9.71 -5.57
CA GLY A 25 9.02 9.52 -5.45
C GLY A 25 9.41 8.50 -4.39
N GLY A 26 10.70 8.35 -4.14
CA GLY A 26 11.24 7.40 -3.16
C GLY A 26 11.35 7.93 -1.72
N MET A 27 10.99 9.20 -1.48
CA MET A 27 10.99 9.78 -0.13
C MET A 27 9.93 9.10 0.73
N ARG A 28 10.29 8.74 1.97
CA ARG A 28 9.38 8.10 2.92
C ARG A 28 9.66 8.64 4.31
N GLU A 29 8.77 9.51 4.79
CA GLU A 29 8.87 10.17 6.08
C GLU A 29 7.80 9.64 7.05
N GLU A 30 8.12 9.62 8.35
CA GLU A 30 7.18 9.21 9.41
C GLU A 30 6.03 10.22 9.58
N LEU A 31 6.29 11.50 9.26
CA LEU A 31 5.35 12.61 9.35
C LEU A 31 5.37 13.44 8.06
N PRO A 32 4.30 14.19 7.75
CA PRO A 32 4.26 15.08 6.61
C PRO A 32 5.47 16.02 6.53
N PRO A 33 6.27 15.97 5.46
CA PRO A 33 7.28 17.00 5.20
C PRO A 33 6.63 18.31 4.78
N SER A 34 7.41 19.40 4.83
CA SER A 34 7.01 20.68 4.21
C SER A 34 7.21 20.57 2.70
N CYS A 35 6.12 20.67 1.93
CA CYS A 35 6.17 20.40 0.50
C CYS A 35 6.38 21.66 -0.35
N PRO A 36 7.17 21.58 -1.44
CA PRO A 36 7.32 22.69 -2.37
C PRO A 36 6.04 22.94 -3.18
N ASP A 37 5.92 24.12 -3.78
CA ASP A 37 4.73 24.54 -4.54
C ASP A 37 4.46 23.68 -5.79
N ASP A 38 5.46 22.95 -6.29
CA ASP A 38 5.36 22.11 -7.49
C ASP A 38 4.96 20.65 -7.19
N ARG A 39 4.92 20.24 -5.91
CA ARG A 39 4.60 18.87 -5.50
C ARG A 39 3.76 18.86 -4.23
N GLY A 40 2.53 18.37 -4.33
CA GLY A 40 1.63 18.25 -3.18
C GLY A 40 1.99 17.12 -2.22
N LEU A 41 1.53 17.23 -0.98
CA LEU A 41 1.64 16.18 0.04
C LEU A 41 1.04 14.86 -0.44
N ARG A 42 1.68 13.75 -0.09
CA ARG A 42 1.22 12.40 -0.41
C ARG A 42 1.37 11.49 0.81
N ILE A 43 0.42 10.58 0.99
CA ILE A 43 0.56 9.43 1.89
C ILE A 43 0.51 8.13 1.08
N ASP A 44 1.43 7.22 1.38
CA ASP A 44 1.48 5.87 0.84
C ASP A 44 1.27 4.86 1.95
N ILE A 45 0.35 3.91 1.73
CA ILE A 45 0.03 2.83 2.65
C ILE A 45 0.28 1.50 1.91
N THR A 46 1.33 0.80 2.31
CA THR A 46 1.76 -0.47 1.73
C THR A 46 1.09 -1.62 2.45
N PHE A 47 0.43 -2.51 1.71
CA PHE A 47 -0.19 -3.72 2.25
C PHE A 47 0.82 -4.88 2.36
N PRO A 48 0.58 -5.86 3.25
CA PRO A 48 1.36 -7.08 3.28
C PRO A 48 1.16 -7.92 2.00
N ASP A 49 2.19 -8.67 1.62
CA ASP A 49 2.34 -9.33 0.32
C ASP A 49 2.57 -10.85 0.43
N CYS A 50 2.42 -11.43 1.63
CA CYS A 50 2.51 -12.87 1.88
C CYS A 50 1.24 -13.39 2.55
N TRP A 51 0.58 -14.34 1.92
CA TRP A 51 -0.64 -14.99 2.40
C TRP A 51 -0.34 -16.34 3.04
N ASP A 52 -1.10 -16.71 4.08
CA ASP A 52 -0.99 -18.00 4.79
C ASP A 52 -1.38 -19.23 3.95
N GLY A 53 -1.95 -19.02 2.75
CA GLY A 53 -2.35 -20.08 1.83
C GLY A 53 -3.62 -20.82 2.25
N LYS A 54 -4.30 -20.36 3.31
CA LYS A 54 -5.42 -21.06 3.92
C LYS A 54 -6.63 -20.18 4.15
N ASN A 55 -6.44 -19.01 4.77
CA ASN A 55 -7.54 -18.18 5.26
C ASN A 55 -7.71 -16.94 4.38
N LEU A 56 -8.84 -16.80 3.69
CA LEU A 56 -9.16 -15.58 2.92
C LEU A 56 -9.40 -14.36 3.82
N ASP A 57 -9.77 -14.62 5.08
CA ASP A 57 -9.91 -13.62 6.13
C ASP A 57 -9.90 -14.29 7.51
N VAL A 58 -9.60 -13.52 8.54
CA VAL A 58 -9.58 -13.93 9.96
C VAL A 58 -10.10 -12.80 10.82
N SER A 59 -10.53 -13.09 12.05
CA SER A 59 -10.92 -12.03 13.00
C SER A 59 -9.79 -11.01 13.17
N GLY A 60 -10.11 -9.73 13.00
CA GLY A 60 -9.12 -8.65 13.02
C GLY A 60 -8.35 -8.42 11.71
N HIS A 61 -8.65 -9.19 10.65
CA HIS A 61 -8.25 -8.96 9.25
C HIS A 61 -6.74 -8.82 8.98
N ARG A 62 -5.89 -9.32 9.88
CA ARG A 62 -4.43 -9.11 9.83
C ARG A 62 -3.61 -10.39 9.74
N THR A 63 -3.87 -11.36 10.61
CA THR A 63 -2.94 -12.48 10.84
C THR A 63 -2.91 -13.56 9.74
N HIS A 64 -3.72 -13.42 8.69
CA HIS A 64 -3.65 -14.27 7.49
C HIS A 64 -2.67 -13.71 6.45
N MET A 65 -2.15 -12.50 6.69
CA MET A 65 -1.21 -11.79 5.83
C MET A 65 0.06 -11.43 6.61
N HIS A 66 1.18 -11.34 5.89
CA HIS A 66 2.47 -10.96 6.43
C HIS A 66 3.28 -10.14 5.41
N TYR A 67 4.12 -9.23 5.88
CA TYR A 67 5.05 -8.51 5.01
C TYR A 67 6.24 -9.38 4.66
N SER A 68 6.63 -9.44 3.38
CA SER A 68 7.85 -10.09 2.97
C SER A 68 9.08 -9.37 3.55
N SER A 69 10.17 -10.11 3.69
CA SER A 69 11.48 -9.54 4.01
C SER A 69 12.42 -9.80 2.84
N ASN A 70 12.94 -8.74 2.22
CA ASN A 70 13.77 -8.83 1.01
C ASN A 70 13.08 -9.64 -0.11
N GLY A 71 11.78 -9.44 -0.29
CA GLY A 71 10.96 -10.14 -1.30
C GLY A 71 10.71 -11.62 -1.00
N LYS A 72 11.02 -12.09 0.21
CA LYS A 72 10.78 -13.49 0.62
C LYS A 72 9.70 -13.58 1.68
N CYS A 73 8.75 -14.46 1.43
CA CYS A 73 7.72 -14.79 2.38
C CYS A 73 8.21 -15.76 3.47
N PRO A 74 7.76 -15.61 4.72
CA PRO A 74 8.08 -16.57 5.78
C PRO A 74 7.35 -17.89 5.54
N SER A 75 7.84 -18.97 6.16
CA SER A 75 7.21 -20.30 6.05
C SER A 75 5.79 -20.35 6.60
N SER A 76 5.43 -19.43 7.51
CA SER A 76 4.06 -19.28 8.01
C SER A 76 3.09 -18.66 6.99
N HIS A 77 3.61 -17.93 6.00
CA HIS A 77 2.83 -17.26 4.97
C HIS A 77 3.42 -17.53 3.58
N PRO A 78 3.43 -18.79 3.11
CA PRO A 78 4.29 -19.19 2.00
C PRO A 78 3.82 -18.70 0.62
N VAL A 79 2.63 -18.14 0.50
CA VAL A 79 2.07 -17.73 -0.80
C VAL A 79 2.31 -16.24 -1.03
N SER A 80 3.20 -15.91 -1.96
CA SER A 80 3.38 -14.52 -2.42
C SER A 80 2.15 -14.04 -3.19
N VAL A 81 1.69 -12.83 -2.89
CA VAL A 81 0.63 -12.14 -3.63
C VAL A 81 1.16 -10.79 -4.14
N PRO A 82 0.53 -10.17 -5.14
CA PRO A 82 0.93 -8.83 -5.59
C PRO A 82 0.90 -7.82 -4.44
N GLN A 83 2.00 -7.08 -4.24
CA GLN A 83 2.04 -6.01 -3.24
C GLN A 83 1.16 -4.85 -3.69
N LEU A 84 0.25 -4.43 -2.82
CA LEU A 84 -0.61 -3.28 -3.05
C LEU A 84 -0.08 -2.06 -2.30
N ILE A 85 -0.11 -0.91 -2.94
CA ILE A 85 0.14 0.40 -2.32
C ILE A 85 -1.09 1.26 -2.57
N PHE A 86 -1.75 1.68 -1.50
CA PHE A 86 -2.79 2.68 -1.55
C PHE A 86 -2.17 4.05 -1.35
N ALA A 87 -2.36 4.94 -2.31
CA ALA A 87 -1.74 6.25 -2.32
C ALA A 87 -2.79 7.35 -2.45
N VAL A 88 -2.67 8.37 -1.61
CA VAL A 88 -3.51 9.57 -1.68
C VAL A 88 -2.61 10.78 -1.86
N ALA A 89 -2.85 11.52 -2.94
CA ALA A 89 -2.22 12.81 -3.18
C ALA A 89 -3.17 13.92 -2.75
N TYR A 90 -2.65 14.86 -1.95
CA TYR A 90 -3.35 16.04 -1.48
C TYR A 90 -2.74 17.26 -2.17
N PRO A 91 -3.56 18.22 -2.64
CA PRO A 91 -3.09 19.51 -3.16
C PRO A 91 -2.68 20.45 -2.02
N VAL A 92 -1.85 19.95 -1.10
CA VAL A 92 -1.32 20.68 0.06
C VAL A 92 0.16 20.92 -0.16
N HIS A 93 0.58 22.17 0.04
CA HIS A 93 1.96 22.63 -0.06
C HIS A 93 2.36 23.35 1.23
N GLY A 94 3.65 23.55 1.43
CA GLY A 94 4.21 24.14 2.65
C GLY A 94 4.06 23.22 3.86
N ASP A 95 3.99 23.84 5.04
CA ASP A 95 3.89 23.12 6.31
C ASP A 95 2.54 22.40 6.49
N ALA A 96 2.61 21.09 6.66
CA ALA A 96 1.46 20.21 6.91
C ALA A 96 1.32 19.80 8.38
N SER A 97 2.12 20.35 9.30
CA SER A 97 2.15 19.96 10.72
C SER A 97 0.82 20.14 11.46
N GLN A 98 -0.04 21.05 10.99
CA GLN A 98 -1.35 21.35 11.57
C GLN A 98 -2.49 20.47 11.04
N LEU A 99 -2.20 19.58 10.08
CA LEU A 99 -3.20 18.68 9.53
C LEU A 99 -3.50 17.51 10.48
N GLN A 100 -4.65 16.89 10.24
CA GLN A 100 -5.05 15.65 10.88
C GLN A 100 -5.73 14.74 9.86
N LEU A 101 -5.65 13.44 10.10
CA LEU A 101 -6.44 12.46 9.38
C LEU A 101 -7.84 12.37 10.02
N ALA A 102 -8.81 11.81 9.30
CA ALA A 102 -10.15 11.60 9.85
C ALA A 102 -10.15 10.66 11.07
N SER A 103 -9.16 9.76 11.16
CA SER A 103 -8.90 8.87 12.30
C SER A 103 -8.19 9.54 13.49
N GLY A 104 -7.75 10.80 13.35
CA GLY A 104 -7.01 11.51 14.37
C GLY A 104 -5.66 12.03 13.87
N GLY A 105 -4.58 11.83 14.64
CA GLY A 105 -3.27 12.40 14.33
C GLY A 105 -2.65 11.89 13.03
N LEU A 106 -1.62 12.58 12.55
CA LEU A 106 -0.90 12.28 11.29
C LEU A 106 -0.19 10.90 11.27
N LYS A 107 -0.11 10.24 12.42
CA LYS A 107 0.46 8.90 12.58
C LYS A 107 -0.56 7.78 12.35
N THR A 108 -1.84 8.09 12.30
CA THR A 108 -2.96 7.10 12.26
C THR A 108 -3.29 6.59 10.84
N GLY A 109 -2.36 6.74 9.90
CA GLY A 109 -2.54 6.28 8.52
C GLY A 109 -2.85 4.79 8.48
N HIS A 110 -3.93 4.43 7.82
CA HIS A 110 -4.35 3.06 7.59
C HIS A 110 -5.24 2.98 6.35
N ALA A 111 -5.33 1.79 5.78
CA ALA A 111 -6.20 1.52 4.65
C ALA A 111 -6.69 0.08 4.71
N ASP A 112 -7.88 -0.10 4.15
CA ASP A 112 -8.56 -1.38 4.06
C ASP A 112 -8.70 -1.74 2.58
N PHE A 113 -8.47 -3.01 2.25
CA PHE A 113 -8.61 -3.54 0.91
C PHE A 113 -9.52 -4.77 0.88
N VAL A 114 -10.45 -4.75 -0.06
CA VAL A 114 -11.30 -5.88 -0.43
C VAL A 114 -11.13 -6.10 -1.92
N ASN A 115 -10.69 -7.31 -2.31
CA ASN A 115 -10.59 -7.64 -3.72
C ASN A 115 -11.99 -7.85 -4.31
N ALA A 116 -12.32 -7.05 -5.33
CA ALA A 116 -13.54 -7.17 -6.11
C ALA A 116 -13.24 -7.23 -7.62
N TRP A 117 -11.99 -7.54 -8.01
CA TRP A 117 -11.62 -7.70 -9.40
C TRP A 117 -12.16 -9.00 -9.99
N ASP A 118 -12.29 -9.01 -11.32
CA ASP A 118 -12.44 -10.25 -12.07
C ASP A 118 -11.18 -11.12 -11.86
N GLN A 119 -11.38 -12.31 -11.31
CA GLN A 119 -10.28 -13.15 -10.85
C GLN A 119 -9.45 -13.69 -12.02
N GLU A 120 -10.09 -14.05 -13.14
CA GLU A 120 -9.39 -14.54 -14.33
C GLU A 120 -8.51 -13.43 -14.90
N LYS A 121 -9.04 -12.20 -14.96
CA LYS A 121 -8.28 -11.05 -15.45
C LYS A 121 -7.13 -10.67 -14.51
N LEU A 122 -7.35 -10.73 -13.19
CA LEU A 122 -6.30 -10.48 -12.21
C LEU A 122 -5.15 -11.48 -12.38
N GLU A 123 -5.45 -12.78 -12.46
CA GLU A 123 -4.45 -13.84 -12.62
C GLU A 123 -3.65 -13.70 -13.91
N GLU A 124 -4.31 -13.33 -15.01
CA GLU A 124 -3.67 -13.04 -16.29
C GLU A 124 -2.66 -11.90 -16.15
N GLU A 125 -3.06 -10.74 -15.60
CA GLU A 125 -2.17 -9.58 -15.45
C GLU A 125 -1.01 -9.85 -14.48
N VAL A 126 -1.26 -10.61 -13.40
CA VAL A 126 -0.20 -11.02 -12.48
C VAL A 126 0.82 -11.90 -13.21
N THR A 127 0.36 -12.87 -13.98
CA THR A 127 1.23 -13.84 -14.66
C THR A 127 2.00 -13.20 -15.82
N LEU A 128 1.32 -12.43 -16.67
CA LEU A 128 1.91 -11.91 -17.90
C LEU A 128 2.76 -10.65 -17.69
N CYS A 129 2.51 -9.92 -16.61
CA CYS A 129 3.08 -8.59 -16.42
C CYS A 129 3.87 -8.50 -15.11
N ILE A 130 3.21 -8.67 -13.96
CA ILE A 130 3.84 -8.47 -12.64
C ILE A 130 4.94 -9.50 -12.39
N GLY A 131 4.65 -10.80 -12.58
CA GLY A 131 5.62 -11.89 -12.41
C GLY A 131 6.78 -11.86 -13.40
N ARG A 132 6.69 -11.03 -14.45
CA ARG A 132 7.70 -10.85 -15.50
C ARG A 132 8.42 -9.49 -15.42
N ASP A 133 8.06 -8.65 -14.46
CA ASP A 133 8.57 -7.28 -14.31
C ASP A 133 8.35 -6.41 -15.56
N ILE A 134 7.15 -6.48 -16.14
CA ILE A 134 6.74 -5.71 -17.33
C ILE A 134 5.49 -4.87 -17.02
N VAL A 135 5.40 -3.67 -17.60
CA VAL A 135 4.24 -2.79 -17.48
C VAL A 135 2.97 -3.42 -18.07
N CYS A 136 1.94 -3.61 -17.24
CA CYS A 136 0.75 -4.39 -17.60
C CYS A 136 -0.01 -3.88 -18.83
N GLY A 137 -0.08 -2.56 -19.03
CA GLY A 137 -0.78 -1.97 -20.18
C GLY A 137 -0.11 -2.25 -21.54
N VAL A 138 1.18 -2.59 -21.55
CA VAL A 138 1.94 -2.85 -22.79
C VAL A 138 1.84 -4.33 -23.19
N THR A 139 1.74 -5.24 -22.22
CA THR A 139 1.78 -6.70 -22.46
C THR A 139 0.41 -7.33 -22.69
N SER A 140 -0.66 -6.81 -22.07
CA SER A 140 -2.02 -7.36 -22.21
C SER A 140 -2.77 -6.91 -23.47
N GLY A 141 -2.10 -6.17 -24.37
CA GLY A 141 -2.69 -5.77 -25.66
C GLY A 141 -3.89 -4.83 -25.54
N ARG A 142 -4.04 -4.10 -24.42
CA ARG A 142 -5.10 -3.09 -24.24
C ARG A 142 -4.91 -1.93 -25.21
N ILE A 143 -5.58 -2.02 -26.36
CA ILE A 143 -5.93 -0.87 -27.19
C ILE A 143 -7.28 -0.38 -26.66
N SER A 144 -7.28 0.71 -25.89
CA SER A 144 -8.44 1.35 -25.22
C SER A 144 -9.03 0.63 -23.99
N GLY A 145 -9.38 1.44 -22.99
CA GLY A 145 -10.03 1.03 -21.74
C GLY A 145 -11.54 1.19 -21.74
#